data_AF-A0A927J9U2-F1
#
_entry.id   AF-A0A927J9U2-F1
#
_cell.length_a   1.000
_cell.length_b   1.000
_cell.length_c   1.000
_cell.angle_alpha   90.00
_cell.angle_beta   90.00
_cell.angle_gamma   90.00
#
_symmetry.space_group_name_H-M   'P 1'
#
loop_
_entity.id
_entity.type
_entity.pdbx_description
1 polymer ?
#
loop_
_entity_poly.entity_id
_entity_poly.type
_entity_poly.pdbx_seq_one_letter_code
_entity_poly.pdbx_strand_id
1 'polypeptide(L)'
;MTNGYYIVLCNYSKTNDNSNLVYEAIIQVENNGICRYTLHSETHSATKVDFLLTKDFNNDSYLKVTEQTEKAIKSILCDKYPDLKAREGAIFIFKKSFLDAGEYYPNIYRPFISNRFLYEMNNMRFTNIEAIENVLFTEVTLFNEVEYLSRLNQLELLLEDLSVIFQTIEPTGHNMICYGHKIRNLIILACTEFDSMCKNILVANDYPTKKMYKTDDYIKLKTPLKLDQYEIEFMRYPEIGARMPFNIWESNKPTQSLKWYDAYNQIKHDRINNYKQATLENAIDSISAIVILLLAQFGDSNIYWKDKMSKYFNISKLPKWDFADLYIPPVHPYKTGKVVLVEKKYNFIE
;
A
#
# COMPACT_ATOMS: atom_id res chain seq x y z
N MET A 1 23.40 10.64 -11.46
CA MET A 1 21.95 10.55 -11.20
C MET A 1 21.27 10.40 -12.54
N THR A 2 20.56 9.29 -12.73
CA THR A 2 19.79 9.02 -13.96
C THR A 2 18.51 9.86 -14.02
N ASN A 3 17.87 9.95 -15.17
CA ASN A 3 16.55 10.59 -15.28
C ASN A 3 15.51 9.96 -14.32
N GLY A 4 14.59 10.79 -13.83
CA GLY A 4 13.47 10.40 -12.96
C GLY A 4 13.31 11.31 -11.74
N TYR A 5 12.39 10.93 -10.86
CA TYR A 5 12.10 11.65 -9.62
C TYR A 5 12.91 11.12 -8.44
N TYR A 6 13.36 12.04 -7.58
CA TYR A 6 14.12 11.74 -6.37
C TYR A 6 13.52 12.46 -5.18
N ILE A 7 13.40 11.75 -4.07
CA ILE A 7 13.11 12.31 -2.75
C ILE A 7 14.44 12.70 -2.13
N VAL A 8 14.58 13.98 -1.79
CA VAL A 8 15.78 14.54 -1.17
C VAL A 8 15.60 14.57 0.34
N LEU A 9 16.50 13.92 1.04
CA LEU A 9 16.56 13.87 2.50
C LEU A 9 17.87 14.50 3.00
N CYS A 10 17.84 15.14 4.16
CA CYS A 10 19.03 15.63 4.86
C CYS A 10 19.24 14.89 6.18
N ASN A 11 20.49 14.50 6.46
CA ASN A 11 20.90 14.04 7.78
C ASN A 11 21.78 15.09 8.47
N TYR A 12 21.27 15.67 9.55
CA TYR A 12 21.95 16.71 10.32
C TYR A 12 23.01 16.17 11.30
N SER A 13 22.91 14.89 11.68
CA SER A 13 23.81 14.29 12.68
C SER A 13 25.21 14.00 12.15
N LYS A 14 25.40 14.01 10.82
CA LYS A 14 26.62 13.55 10.12
C LYS A 14 27.06 12.12 10.48
N THR A 15 26.19 11.34 11.13
CA THR A 15 26.38 9.90 11.37
C THR A 15 25.55 9.12 10.34
N ASN A 16 25.91 7.86 10.07
CA ASN A 16 25.12 6.97 9.19
C ASN A 16 23.78 6.52 9.81
N ASP A 17 23.36 7.11 10.93
CA ASP A 17 22.10 6.78 11.58
C ASP A 17 20.93 7.48 10.87
N ASN A 18 19.97 6.68 10.38
CA ASN A 18 18.77 7.14 9.70
C ASN A 18 17.75 7.81 10.63
N SER A 19 17.98 7.81 11.95
CA SER A 19 17.09 8.37 12.97
C SER A 19 16.92 9.91 12.89
N ASN A 20 17.79 10.62 12.16
CA ASN A 20 17.78 12.09 12.03
C ASN A 20 17.58 12.58 10.58
N LEU A 21 16.92 11.78 9.75
CA LEU A 21 16.58 12.17 8.38
C LEU A 21 15.44 13.19 8.38
N VAL A 22 15.59 14.24 7.59
CA VAL A 22 14.57 15.28 7.37
C VAL A 22 14.28 15.34 5.88
N TYR A 23 12.99 15.37 5.52
CA TYR A 23 12.56 15.62 4.15
C TYR A 23 12.84 17.07 3.74
N GLU A 24 13.41 17.24 2.54
CA GLU A 24 13.75 18.55 2.00
C GLU A 24 12.89 18.95 0.79
N ALA A 25 12.79 18.04 -0.18
CA ALA A 25 12.13 18.30 -1.45
C ALA A 25 11.92 17.02 -2.24
N ILE A 26 11.10 17.13 -3.29
CA ILE A 26 11.15 16.23 -4.43
C ILE A 26 11.85 16.97 -5.57
N ILE A 27 12.76 16.30 -6.26
CA ILE A 27 13.40 16.83 -7.47
C ILE A 27 13.15 15.88 -8.63
N GLN A 28 13.08 16.45 -9.83
CA GLN A 28 13.12 15.70 -11.08
C GLN A 28 14.45 15.99 -11.77
N VAL A 29 15.16 14.94 -12.13
CA VAL A 29 16.32 15.00 -13.03
C VAL A 29 15.84 14.59 -14.40
N GLU A 30 15.99 15.46 -15.39
CA GLU A 30 15.62 15.16 -16.77
C GLU A 30 16.66 15.73 -17.72
N ASN A 31 17.37 14.85 -18.43
CA ASN A 31 18.51 15.23 -19.27
C ASN A 31 19.47 16.07 -18.42
N ASN A 32 19.94 17.22 -18.90
CA ASN A 32 20.82 18.10 -18.13
C ASN A 32 20.07 19.13 -17.28
N GLY A 33 18.84 18.84 -16.88
CA GLY A 33 17.95 19.75 -16.17
C GLY A 33 17.53 19.21 -14.80
N ILE A 34 17.39 20.12 -13.82
CA ILE A 34 16.78 19.82 -12.52
C ILE A 34 15.62 20.75 -12.23
N CYS A 35 14.50 20.18 -11.82
CA CYS A 35 13.36 20.89 -11.29
C CYS A 35 13.13 20.48 -9.83
N ARG A 36 12.87 21.45 -8.94
CA ARG A 36 12.47 21.20 -7.55
C ARG A 36 10.97 21.41 -7.43
N TYR A 37 10.34 20.53 -6.66
CA TYR A 37 8.93 20.55 -6.36
C TYR A 37 8.70 20.67 -4.85
N THR A 38 7.67 21.41 -4.50
CA THR A 38 7.07 21.44 -3.18
C THR A 38 5.77 20.64 -3.18
N LEU A 39 5.47 20.03 -2.03
CA LEU A 39 4.21 19.34 -1.79
C LEU A 39 3.13 20.37 -1.48
N HIS A 40 2.10 20.43 -2.31
CA HIS A 40 0.90 21.22 -2.09
C HIS A 40 -0.32 20.28 -1.97
N SER A 41 -1.33 20.70 -1.22
CA SER A 41 -2.60 19.99 -1.10
C SER A 41 -3.74 20.92 -1.47
N GLU A 42 -4.58 20.49 -2.40
CA GLU A 42 -5.77 21.25 -2.82
C GLU A 42 -7.04 20.48 -2.44
N THR A 43 -7.96 21.14 -1.73
CA THR A 43 -9.22 20.53 -1.31
C THR A 43 -10.30 20.78 -2.36
N HIS A 44 -10.85 19.72 -2.95
CA HIS A 44 -11.94 19.81 -3.94
C HIS A 44 -13.33 19.61 -3.33
N SER A 45 -13.43 18.84 -2.24
CA SER A 45 -14.67 18.65 -1.49
C SER A 45 -14.37 18.30 -0.03
N ALA A 46 -15.41 18.21 0.81
CA ALA A 46 -15.27 17.76 2.21
C ALA A 46 -14.63 16.36 2.35
N THR A 47 -14.60 15.58 1.28
CA THR A 47 -14.12 14.19 1.25
C THR A 47 -13.10 13.94 0.14
N LYS A 48 -12.46 14.99 -0.41
CA LYS A 48 -11.44 14.80 -1.43
C LYS A 48 -10.41 15.91 -1.42
N VAL A 49 -9.15 15.49 -1.28
CA VAL A 49 -7.97 16.35 -1.38
C VAL A 49 -7.02 15.74 -2.39
N ASP A 50 -6.60 16.56 -3.35
CA ASP A 50 -5.58 16.16 -4.30
C ASP A 50 -4.21 16.62 -3.78
N PHE A 51 -3.27 15.69 -3.71
CA PHE A 51 -1.86 16.01 -3.47
C PHE A 51 -1.22 16.35 -4.80
N LEU A 52 -0.56 17.51 -4.88
CA LEU A 52 0.04 18.00 -6.11
C LEU A 52 1.47 18.47 -5.87
N LEU A 53 2.33 18.21 -6.84
CA LEU A 53 3.65 18.81 -6.90
C LEU A 53 3.57 20.16 -7.59
N THR A 54 3.95 21.22 -6.89
CA THR A 54 4.08 22.56 -7.46
C THR A 54 5.56 22.82 -7.73
N LYS A 55 5.91 23.25 -8.94
CA LYS A 55 7.28 23.69 -9.23
C LYS A 55 7.57 24.95 -8.44
N ASP A 56 8.75 25.03 -7.85
CA ASP A 56 9.17 26.21 -7.07
C ASP A 56 9.44 27.44 -7.96
N PHE A 57 9.44 27.27 -9.29
CA PHE A 57 9.57 28.37 -10.25
C PHE A 57 8.33 28.49 -11.14
N ASN A 58 7.82 29.72 -11.25
CA ASN A 58 6.71 30.09 -12.15
C ASN A 58 7.03 29.94 -13.64
N ASN A 59 8.32 29.82 -14.00
CA ASN A 59 8.74 29.53 -15.36
C ASN A 59 9.19 28.07 -15.41
N ASP A 60 8.65 27.29 -16.35
CA ASP A 60 8.94 25.87 -16.64
C ASP A 60 10.43 25.52 -16.91
N SER A 61 11.38 26.37 -16.54
CA SER A 61 12.80 26.20 -16.80
C SER A 61 13.48 25.31 -15.75
N TYR A 62 13.97 24.16 -16.20
CA TYR A 62 14.92 23.35 -15.45
C TYR A 62 16.23 24.10 -15.21
N LEU A 63 16.82 23.93 -14.02
CA LEU A 63 18.19 24.37 -13.73
C LEU A 63 19.17 23.51 -14.52
N LYS A 64 19.99 24.13 -15.36
CA LYS A 64 21.00 23.40 -16.14
C LYS A 64 22.09 22.85 -15.24
N VAL A 65 22.46 21.60 -15.47
CA VAL A 65 23.49 20.88 -14.72
C VAL A 65 24.59 20.47 -15.68
N THR A 66 25.84 20.79 -15.35
CA THR A 66 27.03 20.41 -16.13
C THR A 66 27.45 18.95 -15.87
N GLU A 67 27.16 18.42 -14.68
CA GLU A 67 27.48 17.06 -14.28
C GLU A 67 26.37 16.50 -13.37
N GLN A 68 25.79 15.35 -13.71
CA GLN A 68 24.68 14.75 -12.94
C GLN A 68 25.17 13.97 -11.69
N THR A 69 26.22 14.41 -10.99
CA THR A 69 26.63 13.77 -9.73
C THR A 69 25.82 14.32 -8.55
N GLU A 70 25.60 13.52 -7.50
CA GLU A 70 24.91 13.99 -6.29
C GLU A 70 25.58 15.25 -5.70
N LYS A 71 26.91 15.34 -5.79
CA LYS A 71 27.68 16.50 -5.34
C LYS A 71 27.38 17.76 -6.17
N ALA A 72 27.40 17.66 -7.50
CA ALA A 72 27.10 18.79 -8.38
C ALA A 72 25.65 19.25 -8.22
N ILE A 73 24.72 18.29 -8.11
CA ILE A 73 23.30 18.55 -7.91
C ILE A 73 23.05 19.23 -6.56
N LYS A 74 23.66 18.72 -5.49
CA LYS A 74 23.62 19.37 -4.17
C LYS A 74 24.11 20.82 -4.24
N SER A 75 25.24 21.07 -4.91
CA SER A 75 25.78 22.43 -5.06
C SER A 75 24.77 23.35 -5.73
N ILE A 76 24.22 22.94 -6.88
CA ILE A 76 23.24 23.74 -7.63
C ILE A 76 21.99 24.01 -6.80
N LEU A 77 21.49 23.01 -6.07
CA LEU A 77 20.33 23.17 -5.19
C LEU A 77 20.62 24.17 -4.07
N CYS A 78 21.77 24.06 -3.39
CA CYS A 78 22.16 25.00 -2.33
C CYS A 78 22.41 26.42 -2.86
N ASP A 79 22.97 26.55 -4.07
CA ASP A 79 23.20 27.85 -4.69
C ASP A 79 21.88 28.56 -5.05
N LYS A 80 20.88 27.78 -5.49
CA LYS A 80 19.62 28.32 -5.99
C LYS A 80 18.55 28.51 -4.91
N TYR A 81 18.52 27.65 -3.90
CA TYR A 81 17.47 27.60 -2.88
C TYR A 81 18.05 27.95 -1.49
N PRO A 82 17.77 29.16 -0.97
CA PRO A 82 18.36 29.62 0.30
C PRO A 82 18.06 28.73 1.50
N ASP A 83 16.89 28.09 1.53
CA ASP A 83 16.48 27.14 2.55
C ASP A 83 17.35 25.87 2.56
N LEU A 84 17.74 25.37 1.37
CA LEU A 84 18.69 24.27 1.24
C LEU A 84 20.13 24.73 1.52
N LYS A 85 20.48 25.97 1.16
CA LYS A 85 21.79 26.56 1.46
C LYS A 85 22.09 26.60 2.95
N ALA A 86 21.11 26.96 3.76
CA ALA A 86 21.21 26.92 5.22
C ALA A 86 21.57 25.52 5.76
N ARG A 87 21.40 24.49 4.94
CA ARG A 87 21.61 23.07 5.26
C ARG A 87 22.79 22.47 4.48
N GLU A 88 23.60 23.27 3.78
CA GLU A 88 24.70 22.78 2.93
C GLU A 88 25.73 21.92 3.69
N GLY A 89 25.88 22.15 5.00
CA GLY A 89 26.73 21.37 5.89
C GLY A 89 26.20 19.97 6.23
N ALA A 90 24.96 19.64 5.87
CA ALA A 90 24.34 18.35 6.10
C ALA A 90 24.67 17.32 5.00
N ILE A 91 24.46 16.04 5.30
CA ILE A 91 24.58 14.96 4.31
C ILE A 91 23.25 14.86 3.56
N PHE A 92 23.29 15.06 2.24
CA PHE A 92 22.11 14.91 1.37
C PHE A 92 22.04 13.45 0.91
N ILE A 93 20.86 12.87 0.97
CA ILE A 93 20.56 11.52 0.51
C ILE A 93 19.49 11.62 -0.56
N PHE A 94 19.78 11.11 -1.74
CA PHE A 94 18.87 11.11 -2.88
C PHE A 94 18.26 9.73 -3.04
N LYS A 95 16.96 9.58 -2.78
CA LYS A 95 16.22 8.32 -2.98
C LYS A 95 15.43 8.40 -4.28
N LYS A 96 15.88 7.65 -5.29
CA LYS A 96 15.17 7.57 -6.58
C LYS A 96 13.83 6.85 -6.40
N SER A 97 12.77 7.42 -6.93
CA SER A 97 11.46 6.76 -7.06
C SER A 97 11.48 5.71 -8.18
N PHE A 98 10.73 4.62 -8.02
CA PHE A 98 10.49 3.68 -9.11
C PHE A 98 9.52 4.21 -10.18
N LEU A 99 8.69 5.18 -9.81
CA LEU A 99 7.64 5.75 -10.64
C LEU A 99 7.81 7.26 -10.82
N ASP A 100 7.33 7.77 -11.95
CA ASP A 100 7.25 9.21 -12.18
C ASP A 100 6.05 9.84 -11.45
N ALA A 101 6.01 11.17 -11.39
CA ALA A 101 4.91 11.90 -10.76
C ALA A 101 3.56 11.57 -11.39
N GLY A 102 2.58 11.18 -10.57
CA GLY A 102 1.24 10.79 -11.00
C GLY A 102 1.14 9.39 -11.60
N GLU A 103 2.25 8.64 -11.68
CA GLU A 103 2.20 7.22 -12.03
C GLU A 103 1.88 6.36 -10.80
N TYR A 104 1.10 5.29 -11.00
CA TYR A 104 0.77 4.32 -9.96
C TYR A 104 0.61 2.92 -10.54
N TYR A 105 0.74 1.88 -9.71
CA TYR A 105 0.43 0.52 -10.11
C TYR A 105 -1.05 0.20 -9.86
N PRO A 106 -1.82 -0.25 -10.87
CA PRO A 106 -3.23 -0.58 -10.68
C PRO A 106 -3.40 -1.73 -9.70
N ASN A 107 -4.36 -1.59 -8.77
CA ASN A 107 -4.65 -2.57 -7.71
C ASN A 107 -3.42 -2.94 -6.85
N ILE A 108 -2.50 -1.99 -6.63
CA ILE A 108 -1.42 -2.14 -5.67
C ILE A 108 -1.37 -0.85 -4.85
N TYR A 109 -1.77 -0.93 -3.59
CA TYR A 109 -1.71 0.21 -2.70
C TYR A 109 -0.26 0.53 -2.37
N ARG A 110 0.09 1.81 -2.49
CA ARG A 110 1.28 2.41 -1.91
C ARG A 110 0.90 3.80 -1.41
N PRO A 111 1.43 4.25 -0.26
CA PRO A 111 1.14 5.59 0.23
C PRO A 111 1.77 6.63 -0.69
N PHE A 112 1.07 7.76 -0.86
CA PHE A 112 1.68 8.93 -1.46
C PHE A 112 2.70 9.55 -0.50
N ILE A 113 3.79 10.07 -1.05
CA ILE A 113 4.61 11.01 -0.28
C ILE A 113 3.77 12.26 0.01
N SER A 114 3.53 12.50 1.30
CA SER A 114 2.73 13.61 1.81
C SER A 114 3.31 14.10 3.13
N ASN A 115 2.99 15.33 3.54
CA ASN A 115 3.42 15.87 4.83
C ASN A 115 2.99 14.97 6.00
N ARG A 116 1.79 14.39 5.94
CA ARG A 116 1.30 13.44 6.94
C ARG A 116 2.11 12.15 6.98
N PHE A 117 2.31 11.52 5.82
CA PHE A 117 3.06 10.27 5.75
C PHE A 117 4.49 10.43 6.25
N LEU A 118 5.14 11.55 5.91
CA LEU A 118 6.48 11.90 6.41
C LEU A 118 6.47 12.12 7.92
N TYR A 119 5.43 12.74 8.48
CA TYR A 119 5.30 12.90 9.94
C TYR A 119 5.19 11.53 10.65
N GLU A 120 4.32 10.65 10.14
CA GLU A 120 4.04 9.34 10.73
C GLU A 120 5.22 8.36 10.64
N MET A 121 6.04 8.42 9.58
CA MET A 121 7.17 7.50 9.42
C MET A 121 8.30 7.67 10.45
N ASN A 122 8.56 8.89 10.94
CA ASN A 122 9.85 9.20 11.60
C ASN A 122 9.81 10.25 12.72
N ASN A 123 8.64 10.70 13.22
CA ASN A 123 8.56 11.89 14.09
C ASN A 123 9.33 13.10 13.50
N MET A 124 9.38 13.22 12.16
CA MET A 124 10.16 14.27 11.49
C MET A 124 9.64 15.67 11.88
N ARG A 125 10.52 16.51 12.46
CA ARG A 125 10.20 17.89 12.84
C ARG A 125 10.17 18.78 11.59
N PHE A 126 9.09 19.56 11.43
CA PHE A 126 8.93 20.51 10.33
C PHE A 126 9.36 21.93 10.74
N THR A 127 9.87 22.71 9.79
CA THR A 127 10.20 24.13 10.00
C THR A 127 9.10 25.10 9.57
N ASN A 128 8.02 24.66 8.91
CA ASN A 128 6.90 25.52 8.52
C ASN A 128 5.60 24.70 8.47
N ILE A 129 4.82 24.76 9.56
CA ILE A 129 3.46 24.22 9.63
C ILE A 129 2.52 25.42 9.63
N GLU A 130 2.07 25.85 8.46
CA GLU A 130 0.80 26.59 8.40
C GLU A 130 -0.30 25.56 8.11
N ALA A 131 -1.11 25.31 9.14
CA ALA A 131 -2.38 24.59 9.15
C ALA A 131 -2.38 23.10 8.71
N ILE A 132 -2.05 22.19 9.62
CA ILE A 132 -2.45 20.77 9.56
C ILE A 132 -3.44 20.51 10.70
N GLU A 133 -4.53 21.26 10.72
CA GLU A 133 -5.65 20.95 11.62
C GLU A 133 -6.82 20.41 10.80
N ASN A 134 -7.11 19.13 11.03
CA ASN A 134 -8.44 18.54 10.85
C ASN A 134 -9.02 18.42 9.44
N VAL A 135 -8.26 17.92 8.46
CA VAL A 135 -8.87 17.40 7.23
C VAL A 135 -8.77 15.88 7.24
N LEU A 136 -9.93 15.22 7.22
CA LEU A 136 -10.07 13.78 6.97
C LEU A 136 -9.67 13.51 5.51
N PHE A 137 -8.36 13.39 5.27
CA PHE A 137 -7.84 13.13 3.93
C PHE A 137 -8.21 11.70 3.49
N THR A 138 -9.03 11.60 2.46
CA THR A 138 -9.13 10.45 1.58
C THR A 138 -8.23 10.76 0.40
N GLU A 139 -7.18 9.94 0.23
CA GLU A 139 -6.25 10.04 -0.90
C GLU A 139 -7.03 10.08 -2.23
N VAL A 140 -6.39 10.63 -3.28
CA VAL A 140 -6.89 10.50 -4.65
C VAL A 140 -7.25 9.03 -4.87
N THR A 141 -8.49 8.75 -5.24
CA THR A 141 -8.95 7.38 -5.45
C THR A 141 -8.14 6.74 -6.59
N LEU A 142 -7.15 5.92 -6.22
CA LEU A 142 -6.29 5.15 -7.14
C LEU A 142 -6.96 3.89 -7.67
N PHE A 143 -8.25 3.73 -7.39
CA PHE A 143 -8.96 2.49 -7.63
C PHE A 143 -10.31 2.73 -8.28
N ASN A 144 -10.77 1.70 -9.00
CA ASN A 144 -12.12 1.67 -9.53
C ASN A 144 -13.10 1.50 -8.35
N GLU A 145 -13.86 2.55 -8.07
CA GLU A 145 -14.82 2.59 -6.96
C GLU A 145 -15.89 1.49 -7.07
N VAL A 146 -16.34 1.16 -8.27
CA VAL A 146 -17.34 0.10 -8.49
C VAL A 146 -16.74 -1.27 -8.15
N GLU A 147 -15.51 -1.54 -8.58
CA GLU A 147 -14.81 -2.78 -8.21
C GLU A 147 -14.62 -2.83 -6.69
N TYR A 148 -14.10 -1.77 -6.09
CA TYR A 148 -13.83 -1.74 -4.66
C TYR A 148 -15.09 -1.96 -3.82
N LEU A 149 -16.18 -1.26 -4.11
CA LEU A 149 -17.46 -1.42 -3.41
C LEU A 149 -18.04 -2.82 -3.58
N SER A 150 -17.88 -3.43 -4.76
CA SER A 150 -18.30 -4.82 -5.00
C SER A 150 -17.54 -5.79 -4.08
N ARG A 151 -16.21 -5.65 -4.01
CA ARG A 151 -15.35 -6.48 -3.15
C ARG A 151 -15.62 -6.26 -1.66
N LEU A 152 -15.88 -5.00 -1.27
CA LEU A 152 -16.21 -4.64 0.11
C LEU A 152 -17.56 -5.24 0.55
N ASN A 153 -18.56 -5.22 -0.34
CA ASN A 153 -19.85 -5.87 -0.09
C ASN A 153 -19.70 -7.40 0.03
N GLN A 154 -18.86 -8.01 -0.81
CA GLN A 154 -18.57 -9.45 -0.71
C GLN A 154 -17.93 -9.80 0.65
N LEU A 155 -16.98 -8.99 1.13
CA LEU A 155 -16.42 -9.18 2.48
C LEU A 155 -17.48 -9.03 3.57
N GLU A 156 -18.38 -8.05 3.47
CA GLU A 156 -19.45 -7.83 4.45
C GLU A 156 -20.37 -9.07 4.55
N LEU A 157 -20.78 -9.66 3.42
CA LEU A 157 -21.58 -10.90 3.40
C LEU A 157 -20.83 -12.08 4.03
N LEU A 158 -19.53 -12.22 3.77
CA LEU A 158 -18.73 -13.29 4.36
C LEU A 158 -18.56 -13.10 5.89
N LEU A 159 -18.53 -11.86 6.37
CA LEU A 159 -18.50 -11.56 7.80
C LEU A 159 -19.83 -11.84 8.49
N GLU A 160 -20.95 -11.64 7.81
CA GLU A 160 -22.27 -12.06 8.29
C GLU A 160 -22.34 -13.59 8.44
N ASP A 161 -21.84 -14.34 7.45
CA ASP A 161 -21.74 -15.81 7.53
C ASP A 161 -20.82 -16.27 8.68
N LEU A 162 -19.69 -15.58 8.88
CA LEU A 162 -18.79 -15.85 10.01
C LEU A 162 -19.47 -15.58 11.36
N SER A 163 -20.23 -14.48 11.45
CA SER A 163 -21.00 -14.13 12.65
C SER A 163 -22.04 -15.20 13.00
N VAL A 164 -22.71 -15.78 11.99
CA VAL A 164 -23.63 -16.91 12.20
C VAL A 164 -22.91 -18.14 12.76
N ILE A 165 -21.67 -18.39 12.36
CA ILE A 165 -20.84 -19.46 12.95
C ILE A 165 -20.49 -19.13 14.40
N PHE A 166 -20.08 -17.89 14.69
CA PHE A 166 -19.71 -17.45 16.03
C PHE A 166 -20.87 -17.53 17.04
N GLN A 167 -22.11 -17.33 16.60
CA GLN A 167 -23.30 -17.55 17.46
C GLN A 167 -23.46 -18.99 17.95
N THR A 168 -22.81 -19.96 17.30
CA THR A 168 -22.85 -21.38 17.71
C THR A 168 -21.52 -21.86 18.29
N ILE A 169 -20.40 -21.33 17.79
CA ILE A 169 -19.04 -21.72 18.20
C ILE A 169 -18.29 -20.45 18.59
N GLU A 170 -18.13 -20.23 19.89
CA GLU A 170 -17.37 -19.08 20.40
C GLU A 170 -15.91 -19.13 19.89
N PRO A 171 -15.36 -18.04 19.30
CA PRO A 171 -14.03 -18.05 18.70
C PRO A 171 -12.91 -17.90 19.72
N THR A 172 -12.79 -18.90 20.61
CA THR A 172 -11.71 -19.04 21.59
C THR A 172 -10.62 -19.96 21.05
N GLY A 173 -9.41 -19.89 21.63
CA GLY A 173 -8.29 -20.77 21.24
C GLY A 173 -8.63 -22.27 21.24
N HIS A 174 -9.45 -22.74 22.18
CA HIS A 174 -9.87 -24.15 22.25
C HIS A 174 -10.81 -24.56 21.11
N ASN A 175 -11.61 -23.63 20.60
CA ASN A 175 -12.61 -23.90 19.57
C ASN A 175 -12.07 -23.71 18.14
N MET A 176 -10.82 -23.25 17.98
CA MET A 176 -10.20 -23.06 16.66
C MET A 176 -10.16 -24.33 15.81
N ILE A 177 -10.11 -25.49 16.45
CA ILE A 177 -10.12 -26.81 15.82
C ILE A 177 -11.52 -27.30 15.43
N CYS A 178 -12.59 -26.65 15.88
CA CYS A 178 -13.96 -27.04 15.54
C CYS A 178 -14.16 -26.92 14.03
N TYR A 179 -14.72 -27.94 13.40
CA TYR A 179 -15.00 -27.97 11.97
C TYR A 179 -16.46 -28.30 11.68
N GLY A 180 -16.95 -27.87 10.52
CA GLY A 180 -18.36 -28.07 10.19
C GLY A 180 -18.75 -27.62 8.78
N HIS A 181 -20.00 -27.90 8.40
CA HIS A 181 -20.47 -27.64 7.04
C HIS A 181 -20.55 -26.16 6.72
N LYS A 182 -21.00 -25.34 7.68
CA LYS A 182 -21.03 -23.87 7.53
C LYS A 182 -19.61 -23.31 7.39
N ILE A 183 -18.69 -23.75 8.24
CA ILE A 183 -17.27 -23.34 8.20
C ILE A 183 -16.65 -23.73 6.85
N ARG A 184 -16.88 -24.95 6.38
CA ARG A 184 -16.45 -25.40 5.05
C ARG A 184 -16.95 -24.47 3.95
N ASN A 185 -18.25 -24.16 3.94
CA ASN A 185 -18.84 -23.34 2.88
C ASN A 185 -18.24 -21.93 2.89
N LEU A 186 -18.02 -21.36 4.09
CA LEU A 186 -17.34 -20.08 4.24
C LEU A 186 -15.90 -20.11 3.68
N ILE A 187 -15.11 -21.14 4.00
CA ILE A 187 -13.75 -21.33 3.46
C ILE A 187 -13.78 -21.38 1.92
N ILE A 188 -14.71 -22.14 1.33
CA ILE A 188 -14.83 -22.25 -0.13
C ILE A 188 -15.14 -20.91 -0.77
N LEU A 189 -16.09 -20.15 -0.21
CA LEU A 189 -16.46 -18.84 -0.73
C LEU A 189 -15.29 -17.84 -0.59
N ALA A 190 -14.69 -17.78 0.61
CA ALA A 190 -13.60 -16.86 0.89
C ALA A 190 -12.36 -17.13 0.02
N CYS A 191 -11.95 -18.39 -0.13
CA CYS A 191 -10.79 -18.73 -0.97
C CYS A 191 -11.06 -18.52 -2.46
N THR A 192 -12.32 -18.65 -2.91
CA THR A 192 -12.68 -18.33 -4.30
C THR A 192 -12.64 -16.82 -4.55
N GLU A 193 -13.01 -16.02 -3.55
CA GLU A 193 -12.86 -14.55 -3.61
C GLU A 193 -11.38 -14.16 -3.64
N PHE A 194 -10.55 -14.76 -2.78
CA PHE A 194 -9.10 -14.61 -2.82
C PHE A 194 -8.51 -14.94 -4.20
N ASP A 195 -8.87 -16.09 -4.79
CA ASP A 195 -8.44 -16.47 -6.15
C ASP A 195 -8.82 -15.39 -7.19
N SER A 196 -10.05 -14.87 -7.09
CA SER A 196 -10.55 -13.83 -7.99
C SER A 196 -9.75 -12.53 -7.86
N MET A 197 -9.50 -12.07 -6.62
CA MET A 197 -8.72 -10.87 -6.35
C MET A 197 -7.28 -11.00 -6.84
N CYS A 198 -6.61 -12.12 -6.53
CA CYS A 198 -5.24 -12.36 -7.00
C CYS A 198 -5.15 -12.36 -8.53
N LYS A 199 -6.10 -13.03 -9.20
CA LYS A 199 -6.19 -12.99 -10.66
C LYS A 199 -6.38 -11.57 -11.19
N ASN A 200 -7.27 -10.78 -10.58
CA ASN A 200 -7.54 -9.41 -11.01
C ASN A 200 -6.28 -8.54 -10.93
N ILE A 201 -5.51 -8.63 -9.84
CA ILE A 201 -4.26 -7.87 -9.68
C ILE A 201 -3.24 -8.24 -10.75
N LEU A 202 -3.06 -9.54 -11.01
CA LEU A 202 -2.14 -10.05 -12.03
C LEU A 202 -2.54 -9.54 -13.43
N VAL A 203 -3.83 -9.64 -13.78
CA VAL A 203 -4.35 -9.19 -15.08
C VAL A 203 -4.27 -7.68 -15.24
N ALA A 204 -4.57 -6.90 -14.19
CA ALA A 204 -4.48 -5.44 -14.22
C ALA A 204 -3.05 -4.93 -14.48
N ASN A 205 -2.05 -5.77 -14.25
CA ASN A 205 -0.62 -5.49 -14.37
C ASN A 205 0.03 -6.31 -15.51
N ASP A 206 -0.76 -6.75 -16.50
CA ASP A 206 -0.30 -7.44 -17.72
C ASP A 206 0.54 -8.72 -17.47
N TYR A 207 0.30 -9.41 -16.34
CA TYR A 207 0.90 -10.70 -16.10
C TYR A 207 0.45 -11.73 -17.17
N PRO A 208 1.33 -12.65 -17.63
CA PRO A 208 1.02 -13.54 -18.76
C PRO A 208 -0.28 -14.32 -18.56
N THR A 209 -1.17 -14.22 -19.55
CA THR A 209 -2.47 -14.92 -19.54
C THR A 209 -2.28 -16.42 -19.47
N LYS A 210 -2.93 -17.05 -18.49
CA LYS A 210 -2.96 -18.51 -18.32
C LYS A 210 -4.41 -19.01 -18.31
N LYS A 211 -4.61 -20.27 -18.71
CA LYS A 211 -5.92 -20.94 -18.60
C LYS A 211 -6.40 -20.99 -17.14
N MET A 212 -5.45 -21.18 -16.21
CA MET A 212 -5.70 -21.21 -14.78
C MET A 212 -4.46 -20.68 -14.07
N TYR A 213 -4.63 -19.62 -13.28
CA TYR A 213 -3.60 -19.15 -12.37
C TYR A 213 -3.54 -20.08 -11.15
N LYS A 214 -2.34 -20.24 -10.60
CA LYS A 214 -2.09 -21.09 -9.44
C LYS A 214 -1.39 -20.30 -8.35
N THR A 215 -1.19 -20.90 -7.20
CA THR A 215 -0.42 -20.33 -6.08
C THR A 215 1.01 -19.95 -6.46
N ASP A 216 1.62 -20.66 -7.41
CA ASP A 216 2.91 -20.28 -8.00
C ASP A 216 2.88 -18.91 -8.71
N ASP A 217 1.71 -18.51 -9.21
CA ASP A 217 1.50 -17.16 -9.76
C ASP A 217 1.18 -16.17 -8.64
N TYR A 218 0.28 -16.56 -7.72
CA TYR A 218 -0.18 -15.66 -6.66
C TYR A 218 0.91 -15.25 -5.69
N ILE A 219 1.90 -16.11 -5.41
CA ILE A 219 3.04 -15.77 -4.53
C ILE A 219 3.80 -14.55 -5.03
N LYS A 220 3.78 -14.25 -6.34
CA LYS A 220 4.40 -13.05 -6.91
C LYS A 220 3.77 -11.75 -6.40
N LEU A 221 2.55 -11.81 -5.86
CA LEU A 221 1.87 -10.68 -5.23
C LEU A 221 2.46 -10.34 -3.85
N LYS A 222 3.09 -11.32 -3.16
CA LYS A 222 3.57 -11.17 -1.78
C LYS A 222 4.41 -9.91 -1.57
N THR A 223 5.47 -9.75 -2.39
CA THR A 223 6.42 -8.64 -2.27
C THR A 223 5.81 -7.29 -2.64
N PRO A 224 5.24 -7.08 -3.84
CA PRO A 224 4.72 -5.77 -4.23
C PRO A 224 3.56 -5.27 -3.37
N LEU A 225 2.74 -6.19 -2.84
CA LEU A 225 1.65 -5.87 -1.93
C LEU A 225 2.05 -5.95 -0.44
N LYS A 226 3.29 -6.34 -0.12
CA LYS A 226 3.80 -6.51 1.26
C LYS A 226 2.89 -7.34 2.16
N LEU A 227 2.28 -8.39 1.61
CA LEU A 227 1.20 -9.16 2.24
C LEU A 227 1.59 -9.79 3.58
N ASP A 228 2.86 -10.14 3.75
CA ASP A 228 3.42 -10.73 4.97
C ASP A 228 3.72 -9.71 6.09
N GLN A 229 3.50 -8.42 5.85
CA GLN A 229 3.75 -7.37 6.83
C GLN A 229 2.50 -6.87 7.55
N TYR A 230 1.32 -7.21 7.05
CA TYR A 230 0.05 -6.84 7.67
C TYR A 230 -0.28 -7.71 8.88
N GLU A 231 -0.88 -7.08 9.87
CA GLU A 231 -1.48 -7.75 11.03
C GLU A 231 -2.82 -7.07 11.34
N ILE A 232 -3.85 -7.90 11.53
CA ILE A 232 -5.19 -7.44 11.87
C ILE A 232 -5.73 -8.19 13.08
N GLU A 233 -6.67 -7.58 13.79
CA GLU A 233 -7.35 -8.15 14.94
C GLU A 233 -8.86 -7.97 14.80
N PHE A 234 -9.64 -8.94 15.28
CA PHE A 234 -11.10 -8.85 15.33
C PHE A 234 -11.53 -8.12 16.60
N MET A 235 -12.01 -6.88 16.48
CA MET A 235 -12.25 -6.01 17.65
C MET A 235 -13.27 -6.57 18.64
N ARG A 236 -14.28 -7.28 18.16
CA ARG A 236 -15.33 -7.87 19.01
C ARG A 236 -14.94 -9.23 19.58
N TYR A 237 -13.83 -9.81 19.13
CA TYR A 237 -13.39 -11.16 19.46
C TYR A 237 -11.87 -11.19 19.73
N PRO A 238 -11.40 -10.51 20.78
CA PRO A 238 -9.96 -10.38 21.07
C PRO A 238 -9.27 -11.73 21.33
N GLU A 239 -10.00 -12.77 21.77
CA GLU A 239 -9.46 -14.12 21.96
C GLU A 239 -8.99 -14.80 20.67
N ILE A 240 -9.43 -14.33 19.50
CA ILE A 240 -8.90 -14.77 18.20
C ILE A 240 -7.41 -14.45 18.08
N GLY A 241 -6.98 -13.36 18.73
CA GLY A 241 -5.64 -12.80 18.60
C GLY A 241 -5.39 -12.16 17.24
N ALA A 242 -4.17 -11.64 17.09
CA ALA A 242 -3.67 -11.07 15.84
C ALA A 242 -3.58 -12.14 14.72
N ARG A 243 -4.03 -11.78 13.51
CA ARG A 243 -3.97 -12.64 12.33
C ARG A 243 -3.03 -12.08 11.28
N MET A 244 -2.13 -12.94 10.80
CA MET A 244 -1.18 -12.67 9.73
C MET A 244 -1.17 -13.82 8.70
N PRO A 245 -2.25 -14.02 7.93
CA PRO A 245 -2.45 -15.19 7.07
C PRO A 245 -1.37 -15.42 5.99
N PHE A 246 -0.52 -14.42 5.72
CA PHE A 246 0.55 -14.49 4.72
C PHE A 246 1.98 -14.48 5.29
N ASN A 247 2.15 -14.40 6.63
CA ASN A 247 3.47 -14.22 7.25
C ASN A 247 4.49 -15.32 6.88
N ILE A 248 4.01 -16.55 6.68
CA ILE A 248 4.80 -17.73 6.32
C ILE A 248 4.62 -18.13 4.85
N TRP A 249 4.13 -17.25 3.97
CA TRP A 249 3.92 -17.61 2.55
C TRP A 249 5.26 -17.76 1.81
N GLU A 250 5.59 -18.99 1.39
CA GLU A 250 6.91 -19.36 0.86
C GLU A 250 6.84 -19.80 -0.61
N SER A 251 7.78 -19.32 -1.43
CA SER A 251 7.80 -19.56 -2.88
C SER A 251 8.13 -20.99 -3.31
N ASN A 252 8.79 -21.78 -2.45
CA ASN A 252 9.10 -23.19 -2.73
C ASN A 252 7.92 -24.14 -2.45
N LYS A 253 6.90 -23.69 -1.71
CA LYS A 253 5.66 -24.45 -1.44
C LYS A 253 4.48 -23.49 -1.26
N PRO A 254 4.10 -22.73 -2.31
CA PRO A 254 3.21 -21.59 -2.17
C PRO A 254 1.77 -21.96 -1.81
N THR A 255 1.34 -23.20 -2.05
CA THR A 255 0.08 -23.71 -1.52
C THR A 255 0.22 -24.12 -0.05
N GLN A 256 1.14 -25.05 0.26
CA GLN A 256 1.22 -25.69 1.57
C GLN A 256 1.67 -24.74 2.68
N SER A 257 2.39 -23.68 2.33
CA SER A 257 2.78 -22.64 3.28
C SER A 257 1.60 -21.76 3.74
N LEU A 258 0.52 -21.66 2.95
CA LEU A 258 -0.74 -21.04 3.37
C LEU A 258 -1.69 -22.11 3.90
N LYS A 259 -1.67 -22.37 5.22
CA LYS A 259 -2.47 -23.43 5.85
C LYS A 259 -3.96 -23.39 5.46
N TRP A 260 -4.56 -22.21 5.49
CA TRP A 260 -5.97 -21.98 5.17
C TRP A 260 -6.29 -22.28 3.69
N TYR A 261 -5.38 -21.91 2.78
CA TYR A 261 -5.55 -22.15 1.34
C TYR A 261 -5.24 -23.61 0.95
N ASP A 262 -4.27 -24.25 1.61
CA ASP A 262 -4.02 -25.68 1.47
C ASP A 262 -5.21 -26.51 1.95
N ALA A 263 -5.79 -26.15 3.10
CA ALA A 263 -7.04 -26.74 3.59
C ALA A 263 -8.18 -26.59 2.58
N TYR A 264 -8.37 -25.39 2.03
CA TYR A 264 -9.32 -25.16 0.94
C TYR A 264 -9.12 -26.11 -0.23
N ASN A 265 -7.88 -26.26 -0.74
CA ASN A 265 -7.60 -27.15 -1.86
C ASN A 265 -7.88 -28.61 -1.50
N GLN A 266 -7.46 -29.07 -0.33
CA GLN A 266 -7.73 -30.43 0.14
C GLN A 266 -9.23 -30.72 0.22
N ILE A 267 -10.02 -29.80 0.77
CA ILE A 267 -11.49 -29.92 0.88
C ILE A 267 -12.17 -29.89 -0.48
N LYS A 268 -11.69 -29.04 -1.40
CA LYS A 268 -12.21 -28.89 -2.76
C LYS A 268 -12.01 -30.17 -3.59
N HIS A 269 -10.85 -30.80 -3.46
CA HIS A 269 -10.50 -31.99 -4.24
C HIS A 269 -10.98 -33.30 -3.60
N ASP A 270 -11.02 -33.38 -2.27
CA ASP A 270 -11.50 -34.58 -1.55
C ASP A 270 -12.18 -34.19 -0.24
N ARG A 271 -13.47 -33.83 -0.37
CA ARG A 271 -14.32 -33.44 0.76
C ARG A 271 -14.46 -34.55 1.79
N ILE A 272 -14.53 -35.82 1.38
CA ILE A 272 -14.88 -36.91 2.29
C ILE A 272 -13.76 -37.14 3.30
N ASN A 273 -12.51 -37.20 2.82
CA ASN A 273 -11.38 -37.50 3.68
C ASN A 273 -10.80 -36.24 4.36
N ASN A 274 -10.95 -35.05 3.75
CA ASN A 274 -10.39 -33.81 4.27
C ASN A 274 -11.41 -32.88 4.94
N TYR A 275 -12.63 -33.35 5.23
CA TYR A 275 -13.67 -32.54 5.88
C TYR A 275 -13.20 -31.91 7.19
N LYS A 276 -12.37 -32.62 7.97
CA LYS A 276 -11.77 -32.13 9.23
C LYS A 276 -10.90 -30.88 9.07
N GLN A 277 -10.44 -30.57 7.86
CA GLN A 277 -9.67 -29.35 7.58
C GLN A 277 -10.56 -28.10 7.55
N ALA A 278 -11.89 -28.24 7.55
CA ALA A 278 -12.83 -27.14 7.57
C ALA A 278 -12.97 -26.52 8.98
N THR A 279 -11.84 -26.20 9.61
CA THR A 279 -11.72 -25.69 10.97
C THR A 279 -12.03 -24.21 11.07
N LEU A 280 -12.48 -23.75 12.24
CA LEU A 280 -12.75 -22.34 12.52
C LEU A 280 -11.53 -21.45 12.25
N GLU A 281 -10.34 -21.90 12.60
CA GLU A 281 -9.09 -21.18 12.32
C GLU A 281 -8.90 -20.90 10.82
N ASN A 282 -8.98 -21.95 9.98
CA ASN A 282 -8.86 -21.80 8.53
C ASN A 282 -9.94 -20.87 7.94
N ALA A 283 -11.15 -20.83 8.50
CA ALA A 283 -12.17 -19.87 8.06
C ALA A 283 -11.82 -18.43 8.44
N ILE A 284 -11.40 -18.20 9.68
CA ILE A 284 -10.95 -16.88 10.16
C ILE A 284 -9.76 -16.39 9.31
N ASP A 285 -8.79 -17.25 9.01
CA ASP A 285 -7.63 -16.90 8.19
C ASP A 285 -8.00 -16.65 6.73
N SER A 286 -8.93 -17.42 6.16
CA SER A 286 -9.43 -17.18 4.79
C SER A 286 -10.10 -15.81 4.68
N ILE A 287 -10.86 -15.39 5.69
CA ILE A 287 -11.45 -14.05 5.75
C ILE A 287 -10.38 -12.98 5.95
N SER A 288 -9.45 -13.22 6.88
CA SER A 288 -8.34 -12.30 7.15
C SER A 288 -7.48 -12.06 5.90
N ALA A 289 -7.33 -13.07 5.03
CA ALA A 289 -6.62 -12.95 3.77
C ALA A 289 -7.32 -11.99 2.80
N ILE A 290 -8.65 -12.01 2.71
CA ILE A 290 -9.45 -11.06 1.90
C ILE A 290 -9.31 -9.64 2.46
N VAL A 291 -9.42 -9.50 3.78
CA VAL A 291 -9.28 -8.20 4.48
C VAL A 291 -7.92 -7.57 4.15
N ILE A 292 -6.83 -8.34 4.27
CA ILE A 292 -5.48 -7.87 3.95
C ILE A 292 -5.33 -7.59 2.45
N LEU A 293 -5.91 -8.39 1.55
CA LEU A 293 -5.88 -8.08 0.12
C LEU A 293 -6.63 -6.79 -0.23
N LEU A 294 -7.72 -6.47 0.45
CA LEU A 294 -8.40 -5.18 0.27
C LEU A 294 -7.51 -4.03 0.73
N LEU A 295 -6.89 -4.15 1.90
CA LEU A 295 -5.94 -3.16 2.43
C LEU A 295 -4.75 -2.96 1.47
N ALA A 296 -4.20 -4.05 0.95
CA ALA A 296 -3.04 -4.02 0.08
C ALA A 296 -3.34 -3.57 -1.36
N GLN A 297 -4.61 -3.50 -1.75
CA GLN A 297 -5.04 -2.93 -3.05
C GLN A 297 -5.51 -1.48 -2.93
N PHE A 298 -6.16 -1.14 -1.81
CA PHE A 298 -6.98 0.08 -1.72
C PHE A 298 -6.69 0.96 -0.49
N GLY A 299 -5.80 0.53 0.40
CA GLY A 299 -5.50 1.22 1.66
C GLY A 299 -6.66 1.20 2.67
N ASP A 300 -6.40 1.69 3.88
CA ASP A 300 -7.36 1.82 4.98
C ASP A 300 -7.89 3.26 5.14
N SER A 301 -7.27 4.22 4.46
CA SER A 301 -7.55 5.65 4.60
C SER A 301 -8.88 6.08 3.97
N ASN A 302 -9.44 5.26 3.07
CA ASN A 302 -10.66 5.58 2.33
C ASN A 302 -11.92 5.55 3.22
N ILE A 303 -12.95 6.33 2.84
CA ILE A 303 -14.14 6.50 3.68
C ILE A 303 -14.98 5.23 3.83
N TYR A 304 -15.02 4.38 2.80
CA TYR A 304 -15.79 3.15 2.83
C TYR A 304 -15.21 2.13 3.82
N TRP A 305 -13.88 2.02 3.87
CA TRP A 305 -13.20 1.20 4.88
C TRP A 305 -13.52 1.70 6.30
N LYS A 306 -13.39 3.01 6.52
CA LYS A 306 -13.65 3.65 7.82
C LYS A 306 -15.08 3.38 8.30
N ASP A 307 -16.07 3.55 7.42
CA ASP A 307 -17.48 3.38 7.78
C ASP A 307 -17.88 1.91 7.96
N LYS A 308 -17.46 1.03 7.03
CA LYS A 308 -17.94 -0.36 7.01
C LYS A 308 -17.07 -1.35 7.78
N MET A 309 -15.75 -1.20 7.75
CA MET A 309 -14.81 -2.24 8.22
C MET A 309 -14.16 -1.93 9.56
N SER A 310 -14.03 -0.64 9.92
CA SER A 310 -13.42 -0.21 11.19
C SER A 310 -14.29 -0.48 12.43
N LYS A 311 -15.42 -1.17 12.28
CA LYS A 311 -16.22 -1.74 13.39
C LYS A 311 -15.94 -3.23 13.64
N TYR A 312 -15.30 -3.90 12.68
CA TYR A 312 -14.95 -5.31 12.71
C TYR A 312 -13.47 -5.53 13.01
N PHE A 313 -12.59 -4.72 12.40
CA PHE A 313 -11.15 -4.94 12.45
C PHE A 313 -10.38 -3.77 13.03
N ASN A 314 -9.38 -4.09 13.86
CA ASN A 314 -8.27 -3.22 14.17
C ASN A 314 -7.08 -3.61 13.29
N ILE A 315 -6.39 -2.65 12.69
CA ILE A 315 -5.16 -2.89 11.91
C ILE A 315 -3.99 -2.65 12.86
N SER A 316 -3.52 -3.71 13.52
CA SER A 316 -2.45 -3.61 14.52
C SER A 316 -1.08 -3.37 13.89
N LYS A 317 -0.87 -3.75 12.62
CA LYS A 317 0.37 -3.48 11.88
C LYS A 317 0.11 -3.24 10.39
N LEU A 318 0.67 -2.14 9.89
CA LEU A 318 0.77 -1.82 8.46
C LEU A 318 2.19 -2.10 7.92
N PRO A 319 2.35 -2.33 6.61
CA PRO A 319 3.66 -2.48 5.98
C PRO A 319 4.53 -1.24 6.13
N LYS A 320 5.85 -1.47 6.15
CA LYS A 320 6.82 -0.38 6.06
C LYS A 320 7.11 -0.07 4.60
N TRP A 321 7.05 1.21 4.23
CA TRP A 321 7.30 1.68 2.88
C TRP A 321 8.64 2.41 2.79
N ASP A 322 9.49 1.98 1.87
CA ASP A 322 10.71 2.72 1.55
C ASP A 322 10.38 3.93 0.69
N PHE A 323 11.20 4.98 0.75
CA PHE A 323 11.00 6.18 -0.05
C PHE A 323 10.89 5.91 -1.56
N ALA A 324 11.64 4.93 -2.06
CA ALA A 324 11.60 4.55 -3.48
C ALA A 324 10.26 3.92 -3.90
N ASP A 325 9.52 3.35 -2.94
CA ASP A 325 8.23 2.70 -3.20
C ASP A 325 7.07 3.69 -3.24
N LEU A 326 7.21 4.88 -2.66
CA LEU A 326 6.11 5.84 -2.49
C LEU A 326 5.58 6.33 -3.83
N TYR A 327 4.27 6.53 -3.91
CA TYR A 327 3.70 7.24 -5.05
C TYR A 327 4.05 8.72 -4.97
N ILE A 328 4.52 9.26 -6.09
CA ILE A 328 4.83 10.67 -6.24
C ILE A 328 3.56 11.38 -6.70
N PRO A 329 3.09 12.41 -5.97
CA PRO A 329 1.90 13.16 -6.37
C PRO A 329 2.03 13.71 -7.80
N PRO A 330 0.93 13.78 -8.57
CA PRO A 330 0.94 14.37 -9.89
C PRO A 330 1.37 15.85 -9.84
N VAL A 331 2.00 16.34 -10.90
CA VAL A 331 2.40 17.75 -11.00
C VAL A 331 1.16 18.62 -11.22
N HIS A 332 1.05 19.72 -10.46
CA HIS A 332 -0.05 20.67 -10.57
C HIS A 332 -0.16 21.21 -12.01
N PRO A 333 -1.31 21.04 -12.68
CA PRO A 333 -1.51 21.58 -14.02
C PRO A 333 -1.78 23.09 -13.92
N TYR A 334 -0.77 23.92 -14.13
CA TYR A 334 -0.87 25.40 -14.07
C TYR A 334 -1.98 26.02 -14.96
N LYS A 335 -2.57 25.26 -15.89
CA LYS A 335 -3.63 25.70 -16.81
C LYS A 335 -4.79 24.70 -16.82
N THR A 336 -5.75 24.86 -15.92
CA THR A 336 -7.11 24.27 -15.92
C THR A 336 -7.24 22.77 -16.23
N GLY A 337 -6.15 22.01 -16.20
CA GLY A 337 -6.13 20.60 -16.54
C GLY A 337 -6.71 19.79 -15.38
N LYS A 338 -7.53 18.80 -15.69
CA LYS A 338 -7.84 17.76 -14.71
C LYS A 338 -6.54 17.02 -14.39
N VAL A 339 -6.27 16.80 -13.12
CA VAL A 339 -5.18 15.92 -12.68
C VAL A 339 -5.47 14.52 -13.22
N VAL A 340 -4.59 14.01 -14.09
CA VAL A 340 -4.71 12.66 -14.66
C VAL A 340 -3.61 11.79 -14.08
N LEU A 341 -4.01 10.76 -13.34
CA LEU A 341 -3.12 9.70 -12.91
C LEU A 341 -2.89 8.71 -14.06
N VAL A 342 -1.69 8.15 -14.12
CA VAL A 342 -1.28 7.25 -15.19
C VAL A 342 -1.01 5.87 -14.59
N GLU A 343 -1.68 4.84 -15.10
CA GLU A 343 -1.37 3.47 -14.72
C GLU A 343 -0.03 3.05 -15.32
N LYS A 344 0.86 2.56 -14.48
CA LYS A 344 2.06 1.81 -14.85
C LYS A 344 1.86 0.36 -14.48
N LYS A 345 2.27 -0.58 -15.33
CA LYS A 345 2.11 -2.02 -15.05
C LYS A 345 3.29 -2.52 -14.23
N TYR A 346 3.02 -3.26 -13.16
CA TYR A 346 4.05 -3.84 -12.32
C TYR A 346 4.65 -5.09 -12.99
N ASN A 347 5.97 -5.16 -13.09
CA ASN A 347 6.64 -6.33 -13.66
C ASN A 347 6.83 -7.42 -12.58
N PHE A 348 6.04 -8.50 -12.64
CA PHE A 348 6.16 -9.64 -11.71
C PHE A 348 7.18 -10.72 -12.13
N ILE A 349 7.82 -10.58 -13.29
CA ILE A 349 8.69 -11.61 -13.89
C ILE A 349 10.16 -11.43 -13.48
N GLU A 350 10.53 -10.24 -13.00
CA GLU A 350 11.87 -9.92 -12.50
C GLU A 350 12.24 -10.58 -11.17
#